data_AF-A0A972RLF3-F1
#
_entry.id   AF-A0A972RLF3-F1
#
_cell.length_a   1.000
_cell.length_b   1.000
_cell.length_c   1.000
_cell.angle_alpha   90.00
_cell.angle_beta   90.00
_cell.angle_gamma   90.00
#
_symmetry.space_group_name_H-M   'P 1'
#
loop_
_entity.id
_entity.type
_entity.pdbx_description
1 polymer ?
#
loop_
_entity_poly.entity_id
_entity_poly.type
_entity_poly.pdbx_seq_one_letter_code
_entity_poly.pdbx_strand_id
1 'polypeptide(L)'
;MSFITTVIATIQPDDPGMAEKITLWIRKTLGPPLRSLHEPIDHWLVSLPMSVAMACAIGLFVLAGIWVWTLHTDFIFRGAPDHKRWRDLRIWSMVVLLPYITIYFLFGR
;
A
#
# COMPACT_ATOMS: atom_id res chain seq x y z
N MET A 1 -1.62 -10.02 -8.19
CA MET A 1 -2.71 -9.13 -8.68
C MET A 1 -2.05 -7.87 -9.24
N SER A 2 -2.19 -7.60 -10.54
CA SER A 2 -1.46 -6.53 -11.23
C SER A 2 -2.08 -5.16 -10.96
N PHE A 3 -1.26 -4.13 -10.77
CA PHE A 3 -1.65 -2.71 -10.64
C PHE A 3 -2.60 -2.25 -11.75
N ILE A 4 -2.46 -2.84 -12.95
CA ILE A 4 -3.33 -2.60 -14.10
C ILE A 4 -4.77 -3.02 -13.81
N THR A 5 -4.98 -4.13 -13.10
CA THR A 5 -6.32 -4.63 -12.75
C THR A 5 -7.01 -3.69 -11.77
N THR A 6 -6.28 -3.09 -10.84
CA THR A 6 -6.81 -2.13 -9.86
C THR A 6 -7.21 -0.81 -10.52
N VAL A 7 -6.37 -0.27 -11.41
CA VAL A 7 -6.68 0.97 -12.16
C VAL A 7 -7.89 0.76 -13.08
N ILE A 8 -8.03 -0.41 -13.71
CA ILE A 8 -9.19 -0.75 -14.55
C ILE A 8 -10.47 -0.88 -13.72
N ALA A 9 -10.39 -1.47 -12.52
CA ALA A 9 -11.55 -1.64 -11.64
C ALA A 9 -12.08 -0.29 -11.09
N THR A 10 -11.23 0.72 -10.92
CA THR A 10 -11.65 2.05 -10.44
C THR A 10 -12.32 2.90 -11.53
N ILE A 11 -12.10 2.61 -12.82
CA ILE A 11 -12.56 3.44 -13.94
C ILE A 11 -13.99 3.08 -14.41
N GLN A 12 -14.67 2.10 -13.78
CA GLN A 12 -15.95 1.49 -14.21
C GLN A 12 -16.77 2.36 -15.18
N PRO A 13 -16.52 2.24 -16.49
CA PRO A 13 -17.11 3.10 -17.49
C PRO A 13 -18.55 2.64 -17.80
N ASP A 14 -19.46 3.60 -17.92
CA ASP A 14 -20.90 3.42 -18.14
C ASP A 14 -21.24 2.83 -19.53
N ASP A 15 -20.28 2.86 -20.47
CA ASP A 15 -20.42 2.34 -21.84
C ASP A 15 -19.38 1.21 -22.13
N PRO A 16 -19.82 -0.04 -22.37
CA PRO A 16 -18.94 -1.19 -22.55
C PRO A 16 -18.05 -1.09 -23.81
N GLY A 17 -18.48 -0.39 -24.86
CA GLY A 17 -17.69 -0.24 -26.09
C GLY A 17 -16.56 0.79 -25.96
N MET A 18 -16.78 1.84 -25.15
CA MET A 18 -15.75 2.83 -24.83
C MET A 18 -14.71 2.27 -23.85
N ALA A 19 -15.15 1.43 -22.91
CA ALA A 19 -14.29 0.70 -21.97
C ALA A 19 -13.22 -0.14 -22.68
N GLU A 20 -13.62 -0.88 -23.70
CA GLU A 20 -12.73 -1.76 -24.46
C GLU A 20 -11.67 -0.96 -25.22
N LYS A 21 -12.06 0.15 -25.84
CA LYS A 21 -11.12 1.04 -26.56
C LYS A 21 -10.11 1.70 -25.63
N ILE A 22 -10.56 2.19 -24.47
CA ILE A 22 -9.69 2.81 -23.48
C ILE A 22 -8.72 1.77 -22.91
N THR A 23 -9.19 0.58 -22.55
CA THR A 23 -8.33 -0.49 -22.03
C THR A 23 -7.32 -0.98 -23.06
N LEU A 24 -7.70 -1.09 -24.34
CA LEU A 24 -6.78 -1.43 -25.43
C LEU A 24 -5.72 -0.35 -25.66
N TRP A 25 -6.11 0.93 -25.63
CA TRP A 25 -5.18 2.05 -25.76
C TRP A 25 -4.20 2.12 -24.59
N ILE A 26 -4.69 1.97 -23.35
CA ILE A 26 -3.85 1.90 -22.14
C ILE A 26 -2.87 0.72 -22.24
N ARG A 27 -3.35 -0.48 -22.57
CA ARG A 27 -2.48 -1.66 -22.73
C ARG A 27 -1.41 -1.46 -23.81
N LYS A 28 -1.73 -0.80 -24.91
CA LYS A 28 -0.82 -0.60 -26.04
C LYS A 28 0.19 0.52 -25.79
N THR A 29 -0.22 1.61 -25.14
CA THR A 29 0.61 2.80 -24.92
C THR A 29 1.40 2.70 -23.62
N LEU A 30 0.75 2.27 -22.54
CA LEU A 30 1.36 2.15 -21.21
C LEU A 30 1.97 0.77 -20.96
N GLY A 31 1.51 -0.28 -21.65
CA GLY A 31 2.06 -1.63 -21.49
C GLY A 31 3.58 -1.75 -21.77
N PRO A 32 4.10 -1.25 -22.91
CA PRO A 32 5.53 -1.34 -23.22
C PRO A 32 6.45 -0.60 -22.23
N PRO A 33 6.20 0.68 -21.87
CA PRO A 33 7.05 1.38 -20.91
C PRO A 33 6.92 0.83 -19.49
N LEU A 34 5.73 0.36 -19.06
CA LEU A 34 5.60 -0.29 -17.75
C LEU A 34 6.32 -1.64 -17.69
N ARG A 35 6.32 -2.43 -18.77
CA ARG A 35 7.06 -3.71 -18.79
C ARG A 35 8.56 -3.50 -18.66
N SER A 36 9.12 -2.54 -19.39
CA SER A 36 10.55 -2.20 -19.32
C SER A 36 11.01 -1.80 -17.91
N LEU A 37 10.14 -1.15 -17.13
CA LEU A 37 10.43 -0.77 -15.74
C LEU A 37 10.17 -1.89 -14.73
N HIS A 38 9.21 -2.79 -15.00
CA HIS A 38 8.82 -3.85 -14.06
C HIS A 38 9.69 -5.11 -14.18
N GLU A 39 10.14 -5.48 -15.38
CA GLU A 39 11.02 -6.65 -15.59
C GLU A 39 12.31 -6.65 -14.74
N PRO A 40 13.06 -5.54 -14.62
CA PRO A 40 14.24 -5.54 -13.77
C PRO A 40 13.88 -5.65 -12.28
N ILE A 41 12.71 -5.17 -11.85
CA ILE A 41 12.23 -5.28 -10.47
C ILE A 41 11.79 -6.71 -10.18
N ASP A 42 11.06 -7.34 -11.10
CA ASP A 42 10.59 -8.72 -10.97
C ASP A 42 11.75 -9.71 -10.87
N HIS A 43 12.80 -9.56 -11.69
CA HIS A 43 13.95 -10.48 -11.59
C HIS A 43 14.68 -10.34 -10.23
N TRP A 44 14.76 -9.11 -9.71
CA TRP A 44 15.29 -8.85 -8.36
C TRP A 44 14.39 -9.46 -7.29
N LEU A 45 13.06 -9.31 -7.42
CA LEU A 45 12.08 -9.79 -6.47
C LEU A 45 12.01 -11.32 -6.41
N VAL A 46 12.12 -12.00 -7.56
CA VAL A 46 12.13 -13.47 -7.65
C VAL A 46 13.40 -14.07 -7.06
N SER A 47 14.52 -13.34 -7.09
CA SER A 47 15.77 -13.79 -6.46
C SER A 47 15.74 -13.74 -4.92
N LEU A 48 14.79 -13.00 -4.34
CA LEU A 48 14.67 -12.84 -2.90
C LEU A 48 13.82 -13.98 -2.32
N PRO A 49 14.32 -14.69 -1.29
CA PRO A 49 13.52 -15.69 -0.62
C PRO A 49 12.32 -15.01 0.05
N MET A 50 11.18 -15.71 0.08
CA MET A 50 9.90 -15.21 0.61
C MET A 50 10.05 -14.58 2.00
N SER A 51 10.95 -15.12 2.82
CA SER A 51 11.31 -14.61 4.15
C SER A 51 11.81 -13.16 4.14
N VAL A 52 12.56 -12.74 3.12
CA VAL A 52 13.07 -11.36 3.02
C VAL A 52 11.97 -10.41 2.58
N ALA A 53 11.08 -10.82 1.67
CA ALA A 53 9.91 -10.02 1.31
C ALA A 53 9.01 -9.79 2.54
N MET A 54 8.84 -10.82 3.38
CA MET A 54 8.11 -10.69 4.64
C MET A 54 8.79 -9.78 5.65
N ALA A 55 10.11 -9.93 5.83
CA ALA A 55 10.89 -9.06 6.70
C ALA A 55 10.83 -7.58 6.25
N CYS A 56 10.85 -7.33 4.93
CA CYS A 56 10.69 -5.99 4.38
C CYS A 56 9.30 -5.41 4.66
N ALA A 57 8.23 -6.19 4.48
CA ALA A 57 6.86 -5.75 4.75
C ALA A 57 6.65 -5.43 6.24
N ILE A 58 7.07 -6.33 7.13
CA ILE A 58 7.01 -6.11 8.59
C ILE A 58 7.88 -4.90 8.97
N GLY A 59 9.08 -4.80 8.40
CA GLY A 59 9.99 -3.67 8.61
C GLY A 59 9.36 -2.34 8.23
N LEU A 60 8.68 -2.25 7.09
CA LEU A 60 7.96 -1.05 6.66
C LEU A 60 6.81 -0.68 7.62
N PHE A 61 6.05 -1.67 8.10
CA PHE A 61 5.00 -1.43 9.09
C PHE A 61 5.57 -0.92 10.41
N VAL A 62 6.62 -1.56 10.93
CA VAL A 62 7.28 -1.14 12.18
C VAL A 62 7.89 0.25 12.01
N LEU A 63 8.56 0.53 10.89
CA LEU A 63 9.10 1.85 10.57
C LEU A 63 8.01 2.91 10.53
N ALA A 64 6.86 2.61 9.92
CA ALA A 64 5.70 3.52 9.92
C ALA A 64 5.16 3.76 11.34
N GLY A 65 5.12 2.73 12.20
CA GLY A 65 4.75 2.87 13.60
C GLY A 65 5.72 3.76 14.39
N ILE A 66 7.03 3.56 14.21
CA ILE A 66 8.07 4.40 14.81
C ILE A 66 7.97 5.84 14.29
N TRP A 67 7.74 6.02 12.99
CA TRP A 67 7.57 7.33 12.37
C TRP A 67 6.38 8.10 12.97
N VAL A 68 5.25 7.43 13.16
CA VAL A 68 4.07 8.03 13.83
C VAL A 68 4.42 8.52 15.24
N TRP A 69 5.32 7.84 15.94
CA TRP A 69 5.81 8.29 17.25
C TRP A 69 6.73 9.50 17.18
N THR A 70 7.45 9.70 16.07
CA THR A 70 8.27 10.91 15.85
C THR A 70 7.45 12.15 15.49
N LEU A 71 6.17 11.98 15.13
CA LEU A 71 5.29 13.09 14.74
C LEU A 71 4.92 13.95 15.96
N HIS A 72 5.17 15.27 15.94
CA HIS A 72 4.99 16.15 17.09
C HIS A 72 3.54 16.18 17.61
N THR A 73 3.38 16.17 18.93
CA THR A 73 2.08 16.12 19.61
C THR A 73 1.17 17.30 19.21
N ASP A 74 1.74 18.48 18.97
CA ASP A 74 1.00 19.66 18.51
C ASP A 74 0.38 19.51 17.12
N PHE A 75 0.94 18.66 16.25
CA PHE A 75 0.36 18.36 14.95
C PHE A 75 -0.83 17.40 15.07
N ILE A 76 -0.79 16.52 16.07
CA ILE A 76 -1.82 15.50 16.33
C ILE A 76 -3.06 16.14 16.98
N PHE A 77 -2.86 17.14 17.85
CA PHE A 77 -3.93 17.84 18.55
C PHE A 77 -4.29 19.20 17.93
N ARG A 78 -3.82 19.51 16.70
CA ARG A 78 -4.12 20.79 16.06
C ARG A 78 -5.63 20.95 15.86
N GLY A 79 -6.24 21.89 16.59
CA GLY A 79 -7.70 22.13 16.59
C GLY A 79 -8.50 21.26 17.56
N ALA A 80 -7.83 20.51 18.45
CA ALA A 80 -8.50 19.66 19.42
C ALA A 80 -8.88 20.42 20.70
N PRO A 81 -10.16 20.45 21.12
CA PRO A 81 -10.56 21.08 22.38
C PRO A 81 -10.08 20.35 23.64
N ASP A 82 -9.57 19.11 23.53
CA ASP A 82 -9.17 18.30 24.68
C ASP A 82 -8.13 17.23 24.29
N HIS A 83 -7.19 16.92 25.18
CA HIS A 83 -6.01 16.06 24.97
C HIS A 83 -6.19 14.63 25.52
N LYS A 84 -7.43 14.11 25.47
CA LYS A 84 -7.72 12.77 26.01
C LYS A 84 -7.05 11.67 25.17
N ARG A 85 -6.48 10.66 25.84
CA ARG A 85 -5.76 9.53 25.23
C ARG A 85 -6.55 8.79 24.15
N TRP A 86 -7.88 8.71 24.24
CA TRP A 86 -8.73 8.07 23.21
C TRP A 86 -8.76 8.81 21.86
N ARG A 87 -8.40 10.09 21.84
CA ARG A 87 -8.26 10.89 20.61
C ARG A 87 -6.83 10.93 20.08
N ASP A 88 -5.90 10.28 20.77
CA ASP A 88 -4.51 10.23 20.31
C ASP A 88 -4.44 9.38 19.04
N LEU A 89 -4.15 10.05 17.93
CA LEU A 89 -4.06 9.42 16.62
C LEU A 89 -2.95 8.35 16.58
N ARG A 90 -1.91 8.46 17.43
CA ARG A 90 -0.82 7.47 17.53
C ARG A 90 -1.33 6.12 18.02
N ILE A 91 -2.25 6.12 18.98
CA ILE A 91 -2.84 4.89 19.53
C ILE A 91 -3.69 4.22 18.46
N TRP A 92 -4.52 4.99 17.75
CA TRP A 92 -5.32 4.46 16.64
C TRP A 92 -4.47 3.94 15.49
N SER A 93 -3.38 4.63 15.14
CA SER A 93 -2.43 4.10 14.16
C SER A 93 -1.88 2.75 14.58
N MET A 94 -1.45 2.58 15.83
CA MET A 94 -0.98 1.28 16.34
C MET A 94 -2.08 0.22 16.34
N VAL A 95 -3.30 0.57 16.74
CA VAL A 95 -4.45 -0.36 16.73
C VAL A 95 -4.80 -0.82 15.31
N VAL A 96 -4.70 0.04 14.30
CA VAL A 96 -4.92 -0.33 12.89
C VAL A 96 -3.74 -1.12 12.32
N LEU A 97 -2.52 -0.83 12.73
CA LEU A 97 -1.31 -1.50 12.26
C LEU A 97 -1.15 -2.92 12.82
N LEU A 98 -1.58 -3.14 14.07
CA LEU A 98 -1.51 -4.42 14.77
C LEU A 98 -2.16 -5.60 14.00
N PRO A 99 -3.43 -5.52 13.54
CA PRO A 99 -4.04 -6.61 12.80
C PRO A 99 -3.34 -6.90 11.47
N TYR A 100 -2.75 -5.90 10.80
CA TYR A 100 -1.94 -6.14 9.60
C TYR A 100 -0.72 -7.00 9.90
N ILE A 101 0.00 -6.69 10.98
CA ILE A 101 1.16 -7.48 11.43
C ILE A 101 0.70 -8.89 11.85
N THR A 102 -0.42 -9.00 12.56
CA THR A 102 -0.98 -10.29 13.00
C THR A 102 -1.36 -11.19 11.83
N ILE A 103 -2.03 -10.65 10.80
CA ILE A 103 -2.37 -11.41 9.59
C ILE A 103 -1.09 -11.89 8.91
N TYR A 104 -0.08 -11.02 8.82
CA TYR A 104 1.21 -11.35 8.21
C TYR A 104 1.94 -12.48 8.96
N PHE A 105 1.85 -12.50 10.29
CA PHE A 105 2.40 -13.57 11.11
C PHE A 105 1.62 -14.90 11.00
N LEU A 106 0.30 -14.84 10.86
CA LEU A 106 -0.55 -16.02 10.78
C LEU A 106 -0.53 -16.68 9.39
N PHE A 107 -0.53 -15.89 8.32
CA PHE A 107 -0.51 -16.37 6.93
C PHE A 107 0.91 -16.49 6.35
N GLY A 108 1.91 -15.92 7.00
CA GLY A 108 3.31 -15.96 6.57
C GLY A 108 4.13 -17.15 7.10
N ARG A 109 3.54 -18.01 7.93
CA ARG A 109 4.10 -19.30 8.36
C ARG A 109 3.69 -20.40 7.39
#